data_AF-A0A2W6YSM4-F1
#
_entry.id   AF-A0A2W6YSM4-F1
#
_cell.length_a   1.000
_cell.length_b   1.000
_cell.length_c   1.000
_cell.angle_alpha   90.00
_cell.angle_beta   90.00
_cell.angle_gamma   90.00
#
_symmetry.space_group_name_H-M   'P 1'
#
loop_
_entity.id
_entity.type
_entity.pdbx_description
1 polymer ?
#
loop_
_entity_poly.entity_id
_entity_poly.type
_entity_poly.pdbx_seq_one_letter_code
_entity_poly.pdbx_strand_id
1 'polypeptide(L)'
;MNIPTWITVSRLLGVPLLLILLQAPTATQRWWAAGIFVVAASTDWLDGYLARRLNQVTDLGKFLDPLVDKLLVLAPLLMLVGLGQVPAWGVFLIVAREITISGWRVNPAMQGGA
;
A
#
# COMPACT_ATOMS: atom_id res chain seq x y z
N MET A 1 15.01 -12.94 11.19
CA MET A 1 13.94 -12.55 10.23
C MET A 1 12.67 -13.18 10.73
N ASN A 2 11.63 -12.39 10.98
CA ASN A 2 10.45 -12.83 11.72
C ASN A 2 9.25 -13.03 10.79
N ILE A 3 8.24 -13.78 11.25
CA ILE A 3 7.00 -14.05 10.51
C ILE A 3 6.31 -12.77 10.01
N PRO A 4 6.22 -11.67 10.79
CA PRO A 4 5.60 -10.43 10.31
C PRO A 4 6.34 -9.81 9.12
N THR A 5 7.68 -9.83 9.14
CA THR A 5 8.49 -9.30 8.03
C THR A 5 8.24 -10.06 6.73
N TRP A 6 7.99 -11.37 6.80
CA TRP A 6 7.64 -12.16 5.61
C TRP A 6 6.27 -11.80 5.03
N ILE A 7 5.33 -11.36 5.86
CA ILE A 7 4.01 -10.90 5.40
C ILE A 7 4.12 -9.52 4.74
N THR A 8 4.89 -8.58 5.31
CA THR A 8 5.17 -7.30 4.66
C THR A 8 5.86 -7.49 3.29
N VAL A 9 6.83 -8.42 3.21
CA VAL A 9 7.52 -8.77 1.96
C VAL A 9 6.60 -9.44 0.96
N SER A 10 5.69 -10.31 1.40
CA SER A 10 4.73 -10.95 0.49
C SER A 10 3.75 -9.93 -0.12
N ARG A 11 3.35 -8.90 0.64
CA ARG A 11 2.54 -7.79 0.11
C ARG A 11 3.33 -6.97 -0.91
N LEU A 12 4.61 -6.70 -0.65
CA LEU A 12 5.49 -6.03 -1.61
C LEU A 12 5.57 -6.82 -2.93
N LEU A 13 5.61 -8.16 -2.87
CA LEU A 13 5.55 -9.02 -4.06
C LEU A 13 4.17 -9.06 -4.74
N GLY A 14 3.10 -8.78 -4.00
CA GLY A 14 1.75 -8.62 -4.55
C GLY A 14 1.62 -7.41 -5.49
N VAL A 15 2.37 -6.33 -5.24
CA VAL A 15 2.36 -5.12 -6.08
C VAL A 15 2.75 -5.40 -7.54
N PRO A 16 3.92 -5.98 -7.87
CA PRO A 16 4.29 -6.29 -9.25
C PRO A 16 3.32 -7.29 -9.91
N LEU A 17 2.75 -8.23 -9.14
CA LEU A 17 1.72 -9.14 -9.66
C LEU A 17 0.46 -8.37 -10.10
N LEU A 18 0.00 -7.41 -9.30
CA LEU A 18 -1.12 -6.53 -9.67
C LEU A 18 -0.80 -5.72 -10.93
N LEU A 19 0.42 -5.18 -11.03
CA LEU A 19 0.84 -4.41 -12.20
C LEU A 19 0.82 -5.28 -13.48
N ILE A 20 1.30 -6.52 -13.40
CA ILE A 20 1.27 -7.46 -14.54
C ILE A 20 -0.18 -7.74 -14.98
N LEU A 21 -1.08 -7.99 -14.03
CA LEU A 21 -2.50 -8.25 -14.35
C LEU A 21 -3.21 -7.03 -14.96
N LEU A 22 -2.76 -5.83 -14.62
CA LEU A 22 -3.32 -4.57 -15.10
C LEU A 22 -2.68 -4.02 -16.38
N GLN A 23 -1.66 -4.66 -16.98
CA GLN A 23 -1.06 -4.18 -18.24
C GLN A 23 -2.02 -4.25 -19.42
N ALA A 24 -2.76 -5.36 -19.58
CA ALA A 24 -3.74 -5.55 -20.65
C ALA A 24 -4.97 -6.29 -20.11
N PRO A 25 -5.76 -5.63 -19.24
CA PRO A 25 -6.69 -6.34 -18.38
C PRO A 25 -7.97 -6.75 -19.12
N THR A 26 -8.10 -8.06 -19.35
CA THR A 26 -9.38 -8.72 -19.67
C THR A 26 -10.35 -8.65 -18.48
N ALA A 27 -11.65 -8.85 -18.72
CA ALA A 27 -12.65 -8.83 -17.64
C ALA A 27 -12.31 -9.78 -16.49
N THR A 28 -11.79 -10.97 -16.80
CA THR A 28 -11.35 -11.96 -15.80
C THR A 28 -10.12 -11.49 -15.02
N GLN A 29 -9.13 -10.89 -15.68
CA GLN A 29 -7.93 -10.36 -15.00
C GLN A 29 -8.26 -9.21 -14.06
N ARG A 30 -9.28 -8.39 -14.36
CA ARG A 30 -9.73 -7.33 -13.45
C ARG A 30 -10.29 -7.89 -12.15
N TRP A 31 -11.10 -8.94 -12.22
CA TRP A 31 -11.61 -9.63 -11.03
C TRP A 31 -10.50 -10.29 -10.21
N TRP A 32 -9.52 -10.91 -10.87
CA TRP A 32 -8.34 -11.44 -10.20
C TRP A 32 -7.50 -10.35 -9.53
N ALA A 33 -7.24 -9.24 -10.23
CA ALA A 33 -6.51 -8.11 -9.67
C ALA A 33 -7.25 -7.51 -8.46
N ALA A 34 -8.58 -7.37 -8.54
CA ALA A 34 -9.39 -6.91 -7.42
C ALA A 34 -9.31 -7.89 -6.23
N GLY A 35 -9.40 -9.20 -6.48
CA GLY A 35 -9.28 -10.23 -5.43
C GLY A 35 -7.90 -10.20 -4.76
N ILE A 36 -6.82 -10.15 -5.54
CA ILE A 36 -5.45 -10.05 -5.02
C ILE A 36 -5.27 -8.76 -4.22
N PHE A 37 -5.78 -7.64 -4.72
CA PHE A 37 -5.72 -6.36 -4.01
C PHE A 37 -6.43 -6.43 -2.66
N VAL A 38 -7.65 -7.00 -2.60
CA VAL A 38 -8.38 -7.17 -1.34
C VAL A 38 -7.61 -8.06 -0.36
N VAL A 39 -7.06 -9.18 -0.82
CA VAL A 39 -6.27 -10.09 0.03
C VAL A 39 -4.99 -9.41 0.54
N ALA A 40 -4.28 -8.68 -0.34
CA ALA A 40 -3.06 -7.96 -0.01
C ALA A 40 -3.30 -6.79 0.97
N ALA A 41 -4.43 -6.08 0.82
CA ALA A 41 -4.83 -5.02 1.74
C ALA A 41 -5.28 -5.59 3.10
N SER A 42 -5.99 -6.72 3.09
CA SER A 42 -6.47 -7.36 4.33
C SER A 42 -5.33 -7.96 5.17
N THR A 43 -4.21 -8.32 4.54
CA THR A 43 -3.05 -8.90 5.23
C THR A 43 -2.26 -7.87 6.05
N ASP A 44 -2.45 -6.56 5.83
CA ASP A 44 -1.84 -5.45 6.62
C ASP A 44 -2.37 -5.34 8.05
N TRP A 45 -3.60 -5.77 8.27
CA TRP A 45 -4.09 -5.83 9.63
C TRP A 45 -3.56 -7.06 10.37
N LEU A 46 -3.30 -8.15 9.62
CA LEU A 46 -2.92 -9.44 10.17
C LEU A 46 -1.48 -9.45 10.68
N ASP A 47 -0.52 -8.91 9.92
CA ASP A 47 0.88 -8.82 10.33
C ASP A 47 1.09 -7.86 11.50
N GLY A 48 0.41 -6.71 11.52
CA GLY A 48 0.43 -5.80 12.65
C GLY A 48 -0.19 -6.40 13.92
N TYR A 49 -1.20 -7.29 13.78
CA TYR A 49 -1.75 -8.05 14.90
C TYR A 49 -0.79 -9.14 15.40
N LEU A 50 -0.21 -9.93 14.50
CA LEU A 50 0.75 -10.98 14.85
C LEU A 50 2.04 -10.40 15.45
N ALA A 51 2.57 -9.31 14.90
CA ALA A 51 3.78 -8.67 15.39
C ALA A 51 3.63 -8.20 16.85
N ARG A 52 2.46 -7.63 17.19
CA ARG A 52 2.12 -7.20 18.55
C ARG A 52 1.91 -8.38 19.51
N ARG A 53 1.23 -9.43 19.06
CA ARG A 53 0.99 -10.66 19.86
C ARG A 53 2.28 -11.43 20.14
N LEU A 54 3.18 -11.51 19.17
CA LEU A 54 4.42 -12.29 19.26
C LEU A 54 5.61 -11.49 19.79
N ASN A 55 5.44 -10.18 20.06
CA ASN A 55 6.51 -9.27 20.44
C ASN A 55 7.69 -9.26 19.45
N GLN A 56 7.40 -9.53 18.17
CA GLN A 56 8.37 -9.71 17.09
C GLN A 56 8.44 -8.48 16.17
N VAL A 57 8.42 -7.30 16.77
CA VAL A 57 8.51 -6.04 16.01
C VAL A 57 9.95 -5.82 15.57
N THR A 58 10.16 -5.58 14.28
CA THR A 58 11.51 -5.33 13.70
C THR A 58 11.54 -3.93 13.08
N ASP A 59 12.69 -3.26 13.14
CA ASP A 59 12.84 -1.91 12.58
C ASP A 59 12.70 -1.90 11.05
N LEU A 60 13.12 -2.98 10.39
CA LEU A 60 12.92 -3.18 8.96
C LEU A 60 11.43 -3.29 8.61
N GLY A 61 10.65 -4.06 9.37
CA GLY A 61 9.19 -4.15 9.18
C GLY A 61 8.51 -2.80 9.35
N LYS A 62 8.81 -2.08 10.44
CA LYS A 62 8.28 -0.72 10.70
C LYS A 62 8.58 0.26 9.56
N PHE A 63 9.75 0.14 8.92
CA PHE A 63 10.13 0.97 7.80
C PHE A 63 9.42 0.56 6.49
N LEU A 64 9.28 -0.74 6.25
CA LEU A 64 8.62 -1.26 5.05
C LEU A 64 7.12 -1.06 5.07
N ASP A 65 6.44 -1.18 6.21
CA ASP A 65 4.98 -1.13 6.29
C ASP A 65 4.39 0.15 5.63
N PRO A 66 4.84 1.39 5.96
CA PRO A 66 4.33 2.60 5.32
C PRO A 66 4.67 2.71 3.83
N LEU A 67 5.76 2.08 3.40
CA LEU A 67 6.20 2.09 2.01
C LEU A 67 5.31 1.16 1.18
N VAL A 68 5.09 -0.06 1.66
CA VAL A 68 4.26 -1.05 0.98
C VAL A 68 2.80 -0.62 0.96
N ASP A 69 2.28 -0.04 2.04
CA ASP A 69 0.91 0.49 2.11
C ASP A 69 0.64 1.51 0.99
N LYS A 70 1.56 2.48 0.82
CA LYS A 70 1.47 3.48 -0.26
C LYS A 70 1.59 2.85 -1.65
N LEU A 71 2.52 1.92 -1.85
CA LEU A 71 2.70 1.27 -3.14
C LEU A 71 1.50 0.42 -3.54
N LEU A 72 0.88 -0.30 -2.58
CA LEU A 72 -0.26 -1.17 -2.84
C LEU A 72 -1.43 -0.37 -3.41
N VAL A 73 -1.65 0.85 -2.95
CA VAL A 73 -2.74 1.73 -3.42
C VAL A 73 -2.34 2.53 -4.66
N LEU A 74 -1.15 3.16 -4.66
CA LEU A 74 -0.75 4.07 -5.73
C LEU A 74 -0.42 3.35 -7.04
N ALA A 75 0.23 2.19 -6.99
CA ALA A 75 0.69 1.52 -8.20
C ALA A 75 -0.49 1.04 -9.10
N PRO A 76 -1.56 0.41 -8.57
CA PRO A 76 -2.74 0.09 -9.36
C PRO A 76 -3.49 1.33 -9.86
N LEU A 77 -3.58 2.40 -9.06
CA LEU A 77 -4.22 3.65 -9.47
C LEU A 77 -3.52 4.29 -10.67
N LEU A 78 -2.17 4.32 -10.66
CA LEU A 78 -1.39 4.82 -11.79
C LEU A 78 -1.60 3.98 -13.06
N MET A 79 -1.69 2.65 -12.93
CA MET A 79 -2.05 1.78 -14.07
C MET A 79 -3.44 2.11 -14.62
N LEU A 80 -4.43 2.29 -13.74
CA LEU A 80 -5.80 2.64 -14.15
C LEU A 80 -5.88 4.00 -14.83
N VAL A 81 -5.03 4.97 -14.45
CA VAL A 81 -4.87 6.24 -15.17
C VAL A 81 -4.30 6.00 -16.56
N GLY A 82 -3.26 5.18 -16.69
CA GLY A 82 -2.67 4.81 -17.98
C GLY A 82 -3.67 4.11 -18.92
N LEU A 83 -4.63 3.37 -18.36
CA LEU A 83 -5.73 2.72 -19.08
C LEU A 83 -6.91 3.67 -19.38
N GLY A 84 -6.86 4.93 -18.93
CA GLY A 84 -7.95 5.90 -19.09
C GLY A 84 -9.20 5.61 -18.27
N GLN A 85 -9.14 4.72 -17.28
CA GLN A 85 -10.28 4.34 -16.44
C GLN A 85 -10.46 5.26 -15.23
N VAL A 86 -9.38 5.90 -14.79
CA VAL A 86 -9.38 6.86 -13.68
C VAL A 86 -8.78 8.18 -14.17
N PRO A 87 -9.39 9.33 -13.88
CA PRO A 87 -8.81 10.60 -14.27
C PRO A 87 -7.54 10.90 -13.44
N ALA A 88 -6.48 11.36 -14.12
CA ALA A 88 -5.20 11.67 -13.49
C ALA A 88 -5.31 12.69 -12.34
N TRP A 89 -6.21 13.67 -12.46
CA TRP A 89 -6.44 14.66 -11.40
C TRP A 89 -6.98 14.04 -10.10
N GLY A 90 -7.77 12.96 -10.19
CA GLY A 90 -8.29 12.25 -9.03
C GLY A 90 -7.18 11.55 -8.26
N VAL A 91 -6.28 10.88 -8.98
CA VAL A 91 -5.08 10.27 -8.37
C VAL A 91 -4.15 11.32 -7.78
N PHE A 92 -3.99 12.46 -8.46
CA PHE A 92 -3.21 13.58 -7.93
C PHE A 92 -3.77 14.07 -6.57
N LEU A 93 -5.08 14.22 -6.42
CA LEU A 93 -5.69 14.62 -5.13
C LEU A 93 -5.42 13.59 -4.03
N ILE A 94 -5.47 12.30 -4.35
CA ILE A 94 -5.16 11.22 -3.38
C ILE A 94 -3.71 11.32 -2.92
N VAL A 95 -2.77 11.47 -3.87
CA VAL A 95 -1.33 11.62 -3.58
C VAL A 95 -1.07 12.89 -2.77
N ALA A 96 -1.67 14.02 -3.18
CA ALA A 96 -1.51 15.29 -2.49
C ALA A 96 -1.97 15.19 -1.03
N ARG A 97 -3.17 14.62 -0.79
CA ARG A 97 -3.69 14.37 0.55
C ARG A 97 -2.72 13.52 1.38
N GLU A 98 -2.19 12.44 0.79
CA GLU A 98 -1.29 11.51 1.49
C GLU A 98 0.03 12.18 1.91
N ILE A 99 0.60 13.00 1.03
CA ILE A 99 1.80 13.79 1.33
C ILE A 99 1.50 14.84 2.40
N THR A 100 0.36 15.55 2.31
CA THR A 100 -0.02 16.54 3.32
C THR A 100 -0.19 15.92 4.70
N ILE A 101 -0.89 14.80 4.82
CA ILE A 101 -1.09 14.10 6.09
C ILE A 101 0.25 13.55 6.62
N SER A 102 1.06 12.95 5.76
CA SER A 102 2.38 12.44 6.13
C SER A 102 3.29 13.57 6.63
N GLY A 103 3.34 14.69 5.92
CA GLY A 103 4.13 15.87 6.30
C GLY A 103 3.65 16.51 7.60
N TRP A 104 2.34 16.60 7.81
CA TRP A 104 1.75 17.11 9.04
C TRP A 104 2.10 16.23 10.25
N ARG A 105 2.10 14.90 10.08
CA ARG A 105 2.48 13.95 11.15
C ARG A 105 3.96 14.02 11.54
N VAL A 106 4.84 14.37 10.58
CA VAL A 106 6.29 14.38 10.81
C VAL A 106 6.77 15.70 11.40
N ASN A 107 6.05 16.80 11.23
CA ASN A 107 6.47 18.12 11.70
C ASN A 107 5.81 18.49 13.05
N PRO A 108 6.54 18.46 14.18
CA PRO A 108 6.00 18.82 15.50
C PRO A 108 5.49 20.26 15.57
N ALA A 109 6.12 21.19 14.82
CA ALA A 109 5.71 22.60 14.78
C ALA A 109 4.33 22.80 14.12
N MET A 110 3.91 21.87 13.26
CA MET A 110 2.58 21.89 12.63
C MET A 110 1.49 21.27 13.51
N GLN A 111 1.86 20.54 14.56
CA GLN A 111 0.93 19.89 15.50
C GLN A 111 0.55 20.79 16.68
N GLY A 112 1.06 22.02 16.75
CA GLY A 112 0.74 22.96 17.82
C GLY A 112 1.48 22.71 19.14
N GLY A 113 2.61 22.00 19.10
CA GLY A 113 3.54 21.91 20.23
C GLY A 113 4.40 23.18 20.29
N ALA A 114 4.15 24.00 21.31
CA ALA A 114 5.12 24.97 21.81
C ALA A 114 6.36 24.24 22.36
#